data_AF-A0A353Q4J1-F1
#
_entry.id   AF-A0A353Q4J1-F1
#
_cell.length_a   1.000
_cell.length_b   1.000
_cell.length_c   1.000
_cell.angle_alpha   90.00
_cell.angle_beta   90.00
_cell.angle_gamma   90.00
#
_symmetry.space_group_name_H-M   'P 1'
#
loop_
_entity.id
_entity.type
_entity.pdbx_description
1 polymer ?
#
loop_
_entity_poly.entity_id
_entity_poly.type
_entity_poly.pdbx_seq_one_letter_code
_entity_poly.pdbx_strand_id
1 'polypeptide(L)'
;MIIGFKERFKNLILTGTKIHTIREDKHNRWCAGRILHMATGVRTKRYECFKEAVCISIQDIEITWDDCIVVSIDGKTFALLTKYDEAFDIGERELLELARNDGFESITDFLSFFKGDFTGKIIHWTDLKY
;
A
#
# COMPACT_ATOMS: atom_id res chain seq x y z
N MET A 1 16.62 1.90 -7.06
CA MET A 1 16.08 0.52 -6.95
C MET A 1 14.78 0.42 -7.75
N ILE A 2 14.62 -0.62 -8.57
CA ILE A 2 13.40 -0.79 -9.38
C ILE A 2 12.23 -1.20 -8.48
N ILE A 3 11.11 -0.49 -8.63
CA ILE A 3 9.84 -0.80 -7.98
C ILE A 3 8.77 -0.96 -9.06
N GLY A 4 8.39 -2.22 -9.32
CA GLY A 4 7.48 -2.57 -10.42
C GLY A 4 6.01 -2.38 -10.07
N PHE A 5 5.22 -1.80 -10.97
CA PHE A 5 3.78 -1.60 -10.83
C PHE A 5 2.99 -2.24 -11.99
N LYS A 6 1.72 -2.56 -11.74
CA LYS A 6 0.76 -2.88 -12.82
C LYS A 6 0.46 -1.61 -13.62
N GLU A 7 0.20 -1.76 -14.92
CA GLU A 7 -0.03 -0.63 -15.83
C GLU A 7 -1.13 0.32 -15.33
N ARG A 8 -2.21 -0.22 -14.75
CA ARG A 8 -3.33 0.56 -14.18
C ARG A 8 -2.90 1.60 -13.14
N PHE A 9 -1.79 1.39 -12.44
CA PHE A 9 -1.31 2.30 -11.39
C PHE A 9 -0.42 3.42 -11.92
N LYS A 10 0.10 3.31 -13.15
CA LYS A 10 1.03 4.29 -13.73
C LYS A 10 0.43 5.69 -13.73
N ASN A 11 -0.78 5.84 -14.29
CA ASN A 11 -1.45 7.14 -14.36
C ASN A 11 -1.76 7.68 -12.97
N LEU A 12 -2.23 6.85 -12.03
CA LEU A 12 -2.53 7.27 -10.66
C LEU A 12 -1.30 7.81 -9.92
N ILE A 13 -0.11 7.25 -10.18
CA ILE A 13 1.15 7.73 -9.60
C ILE A 13 1.59 9.05 -10.24
N LEU A 14 1.38 9.20 -11.55
CA LEU A 14 1.73 10.41 -12.29
C LEU A 14 0.82 11.58 -11.92
N THR A 15 -0.47 11.34 -11.70
CA THR A 15 -1.45 12.36 -11.27
C THR A 15 -1.42 12.65 -9.77
N GLY A 16 -0.64 11.88 -8.99
CA GLY A 16 -0.50 12.09 -7.55
C GLY A 16 -1.65 11.51 -6.71
N THR A 17 -2.52 10.69 -7.29
CA THR A 17 -3.56 9.95 -6.55
C THR A 17 -2.95 8.82 -5.72
N LYS A 18 -2.04 8.06 -6.32
CA LYS A 18 -1.27 7.01 -5.64
C LYS A 18 0.03 7.61 -5.12
N ILE A 19 0.14 7.73 -3.80
CA ILE A 19 1.22 8.48 -3.13
C ILE A 19 2.15 7.62 -2.26
N HIS A 20 1.80 6.35 -2.08
CA HIS A 20 2.64 5.35 -1.44
C HIS A 20 2.34 3.96 -2.05
N THR A 21 3.08 2.93 -1.63
CA THR A 21 2.71 1.55 -1.95
C THR A 21 2.91 0.58 -0.79
N ILE A 22 1.97 -0.35 -0.62
CA ILE A 22 2.10 -1.44 0.36
C ILE A 22 2.73 -2.66 -0.29
N ARG A 23 3.78 -3.21 0.33
CA ARG A 23 4.51 -4.38 -0.19
C ARG A 23 5.01 -5.29 0.92
N GLU A 24 4.99 -6.58 0.63
CA GLU A 24 5.76 -7.54 1.40
C GLU A 24 7.27 -7.23 1.27
N ASP A 25 7.99 -7.26 2.39
CA ASP A 25 9.44 -7.02 2.42
C ASP A 25 10.20 -7.99 3.35
N LYS A 26 10.12 -9.29 3.05
CA LYS A 26 10.78 -10.36 3.82
C LYS A 26 12.27 -10.16 4.07
N HIS A 27 12.95 -9.41 3.20
CA HIS A 27 14.39 -9.19 3.25
C HIS A 27 14.77 -7.79 3.71
N ASN A 28 13.81 -6.99 4.21
CA ASN A 28 14.01 -5.63 4.73
C ASN A 28 14.85 -4.75 3.77
N ARG A 29 14.50 -4.75 2.49
CA ARG A 29 15.30 -4.10 1.44
C ARG A 29 15.02 -2.61 1.33
N TRP A 30 13.85 -2.17 1.77
CA TRP A 30 13.46 -0.78 1.66
C TRP A 30 13.95 0.00 2.88
N CYS A 31 14.51 1.19 2.63
CA CYS A 31 14.81 2.18 3.67
C CYS A 31 14.64 3.60 3.11
N ALA A 32 14.45 4.58 3.99
CA ALA A 32 14.41 5.99 3.62
C ALA A 32 15.70 6.43 2.90
N GLY A 33 15.59 7.39 1.98
CA GLY A 33 16.68 7.91 1.16
C GLY A 33 16.97 7.09 -0.11
N ARG A 34 16.38 5.89 -0.28
CA ARG A 34 16.56 5.10 -1.51
C ARG A 34 15.84 5.73 -2.70
N ILE A 35 16.50 5.79 -3.85
CA ILE A 35 15.87 6.14 -5.13
C ILE A 35 14.96 4.99 -5.58
N LEU A 36 13.72 5.32 -5.92
CA LEU A 36 12.68 4.45 -6.47
C LEU A 36 12.59 4.69 -7.98
N HIS A 37 13.03 3.73 -8.79
CA HIS A 37 12.77 3.73 -10.24
C HIS A 37 11.43 3.02 -10.45
N MET A 38 10.36 3.80 -10.57
CA MET A 38 9.00 3.30 -10.73
C MET A 38 8.81 2.84 -12.17
N ALA A 39 8.47 1.56 -12.34
CA ALA A 39 8.45 0.95 -13.66
C ALA A 39 7.24 0.04 -13.89
N THR A 40 6.79 -0.07 -15.14
CA THR A 40 5.88 -1.11 -15.60
C THR A 40 6.63 -2.10 -16.51
N GLY A 41 6.02 -3.25 -16.82
CA GLY A 41 6.61 -4.23 -17.73
C GLY A 41 7.96 -4.81 -17.30
N VAL A 42 8.27 -4.82 -15.99
CA VAL A 42 9.53 -5.31 -15.45
C VAL A 42 9.80 -6.76 -15.91
N ARG A 43 11.00 -7.00 -16.44
CA ARG A 43 11.44 -8.28 -17.08
C ARG A 43 10.69 -8.64 -18.37
N THR A 44 10.10 -7.66 -19.05
CA THR A 44 9.47 -7.85 -20.37
C THR A 44 10.03 -6.88 -21.40
N LYS A 45 9.72 -7.09 -22.68
CA LYS A 45 10.05 -6.14 -23.76
C LYS A 45 9.32 -4.80 -23.66
N ARG A 46 8.24 -4.73 -22.85
CA ARG A 46 7.47 -3.50 -22.59
C ARG A 46 7.94 -2.79 -21.32
N TYR A 47 9.18 -3.02 -20.90
CA TYR A 47 9.74 -2.35 -19.73
C TYR A 47 9.76 -0.84 -19.95
N GLU A 48 9.25 -0.11 -18.97
CA GLU A 48 9.25 1.34 -18.97
C GLU A 48 9.48 1.83 -17.54
N CYS A 49 10.57 2.56 -17.31
CA CYS A 49 10.71 3.38 -16.10
C CYS A 49 10.04 4.73 -16.37
N PHE A 50 8.93 4.98 -15.70
CA PHE A 50 8.07 6.12 -16.00
C PHE A 50 8.20 7.27 -14.99
N LYS A 51 8.81 7.02 -13.82
CA LYS A 51 9.05 8.04 -12.79
C LYS A 51 10.19 7.64 -11.88
N GLU A 52 10.97 8.62 -11.45
CA GLU A 52 11.91 8.47 -10.33
C GLU A 52 11.40 9.24 -9.13
N ALA A 53 11.58 8.68 -7.94
CA ALA A 53 11.24 9.33 -6.67
C ALA A 53 12.22 8.89 -5.57
N VAL A 54 12.17 9.55 -4.42
CA VAL A 54 12.92 9.15 -3.24
C VAL A 54 11.95 8.49 -2.26
N CYS A 55 12.35 7.36 -1.67
CA CYS A 55 11.68 6.79 -0.51
C CYS A 55 11.88 7.73 0.67
N ILE A 56 10.84 8.46 1.08
CA ILE A 56 10.90 9.44 2.16
C ILE A 56 10.81 8.73 3.51
N SER A 57 9.91 7.76 3.63
CA SER A 57 9.70 7.01 4.86
C SER A 57 9.10 5.64 4.62
N ILE A 58 9.10 4.84 5.69
CA ILE A 58 8.54 3.51 5.76
C ILE A 58 7.72 3.40 7.04
N GLN A 59 6.59 2.71 6.95
CA GLN A 59 5.81 2.25 8.10
C GLN A 59 5.57 0.75 7.97
N ASP A 60 5.53 0.05 9.09
CA ASP A 60 5.16 -1.36 9.11
C ASP A 60 3.64 -1.47 9.04
N ILE A 61 3.12 -2.44 8.28
CA ILE A 61 1.69 -2.69 8.16
C ILE A 61 1.41 -4.18 8.31
N GLU A 62 0.38 -4.48 9.08
CA GLU A 62 -0.12 -5.82 9.32
C GLU A 62 -1.63 -5.85 9.04
N ILE A 63 -2.09 -6.89 8.36
CA ILE A 63 -3.51 -7.17 8.14
C ILE A 63 -3.75 -8.59 8.65
N THR A 64 -4.62 -8.75 9.64
CA THR A 64 -5.00 -10.05 10.19
C THR A 64 -6.45 -10.36 9.85
N TRP A 65 -6.72 -11.61 9.49
CA TRP A 65 -8.04 -12.08 9.08
C TRP A 65 -8.54 -13.15 10.04
N ASP A 66 -9.21 -12.72 11.11
CA ASP A 66 -9.85 -13.62 12.07
C ASP A 66 -11.38 -13.39 12.07
N ASP A 67 -12.06 -13.42 13.21
CA ASP A 67 -13.47 -13.03 13.34
C ASP A 67 -13.74 -11.61 12.80
N CYS A 68 -12.75 -10.72 12.91
CA CYS A 68 -12.70 -9.41 12.28
C CYS A 68 -11.42 -9.26 11.44
N ILE A 69 -11.43 -8.29 10.53
CA ILE A 69 -10.23 -7.87 9.80
C ILE A 69 -9.62 -6.71 10.56
N VAL A 70 -8.38 -6.86 11.02
CA VAL A 70 -7.65 -5.79 11.72
C VAL A 70 -6.49 -5.34 10.85
N VAL A 71 -6.43 -4.03 10.60
CA VAL A 71 -5.29 -3.39 9.96
C VAL A 71 -4.52 -2.64 11.04
N SER A 72 -3.24 -2.93 11.18
CA SER A 72 -2.35 -2.25 12.12
C SER A 72 -1.20 -1.57 11.38
N ILE A 73 -0.83 -0.38 11.82
CA ILE A 73 0.31 0.39 11.28
C ILE A 73 1.25 0.74 12.42
N ASP A 74 2.54 0.45 12.26
CA ASP A 74 3.58 0.62 13.28
C ASP A 74 3.19 0.01 14.65
N GLY A 75 2.52 -1.16 14.60
CA GLY A 75 2.07 -1.91 15.78
C GLY A 75 0.83 -1.37 16.48
N LYS A 76 0.15 -0.37 15.91
CA LYS A 76 -1.10 0.20 16.45
C LYS A 76 -2.27 -0.15 15.55
N THR A 77 -3.41 -0.49 16.14
CA THR A 77 -4.66 -0.69 15.39
C THR A 77 -5.03 0.58 14.66
N PHE A 78 -5.07 0.49 13.33
CA PHE A 78 -5.44 1.56 12.41
C PHE A 78 -6.90 1.45 11.97
N ALA A 79 -7.34 0.22 11.68
CA ALA A 79 -8.75 -0.06 11.37
C ALA A 79 -9.15 -1.46 11.83
N LEU A 80 -10.44 -1.62 12.13
CA LEU A 80 -11.08 -2.89 12.47
C LEU A 80 -12.41 -2.96 11.71
N LEU A 81 -12.59 -4.03 10.93
CA LEU A 81 -13.81 -4.27 10.16
C LEU A 81 -14.43 -5.59 10.60
N THR A 82 -15.71 -5.59 10.97
CA THR A 82 -16.40 -6.82 11.34
C THR A 82 -16.99 -7.51 10.10
N LYS A 83 -17.02 -8.85 10.11
CA LYS A 83 -17.58 -9.63 9.00
C LYS A 83 -19.12 -9.62 8.93
N TYR A 84 -19.79 -9.18 9.99
CA TYR A 84 -21.20 -9.50 10.22
C TYR A 84 -22.10 -8.30 10.56
N ASP A 85 -21.56 -7.14 10.96
CA ASP A 85 -22.37 -5.97 11.31
C ASP A 85 -21.59 -4.65 11.10
N GLU A 86 -22.10 -3.77 10.24
CA GLU A 86 -21.49 -2.44 9.93
C GLU A 86 -21.45 -1.51 11.17
N ALA A 87 -22.07 -1.91 12.28
CA ALA A 87 -22.25 -1.09 13.49
C ALA A 87 -20.98 -0.84 14.33
N PHE A 88 -19.86 -1.54 14.07
CA PHE A 88 -18.65 -1.49 14.91
C PHE A 88 -17.34 -1.24 14.15
N ASP A 89 -17.42 -0.81 12.88
CA ASP A 89 -16.21 -0.55 12.11
C ASP A 89 -15.47 0.68 12.65
N ILE A 90 -14.19 0.49 12.98
CA ILE A 90 -13.29 1.54 13.46
C ILE A 90 -12.31 1.85 12.34
N GLY A 91 -12.10 3.14 12.05
CA GLY A 91 -11.08 3.57 11.10
C GLY A 91 -11.43 3.28 9.63
N GLU A 92 -12.70 3.03 9.30
CA GLU A 92 -13.12 2.71 7.92
C GLU A 92 -12.76 3.83 6.93
N ARG A 93 -12.94 5.10 7.33
CA ARG A 93 -12.61 6.25 6.47
C ARG A 93 -11.11 6.37 6.24
N GLU A 94 -10.34 6.19 7.30
CA GLU A 94 -8.89 6.19 7.29
C GLU A 94 -8.34 5.02 6.45
N LEU A 95 -8.96 3.85 6.52
CA LEU A 95 -8.63 2.69 5.69
C LEU A 95 -9.01 2.91 4.23
N LEU A 96 -10.14 3.56 3.94
CA LEU A 96 -10.50 3.94 2.58
C LEU A 96 -9.50 4.95 2.00
N GLU A 97 -9.02 5.90 2.81
CA GLU A 97 -7.98 6.85 2.40
C GLU A 97 -6.64 6.14 2.15
N LEU A 98 -6.21 5.26 3.05
CA LEU A 98 -5.04 4.41 2.86
C LEU A 98 -5.13 3.63 1.53
N ALA A 99 -6.25 2.94 1.31
CA ALA A 99 -6.51 2.16 0.10
C ALA A 99 -6.44 3.01 -1.18
N ARG A 100 -7.09 4.19 -1.17
CA ARG A 100 -7.05 5.14 -2.30
C ARG A 100 -5.65 5.68 -2.57
N ASN A 101 -4.91 5.97 -1.51
CA ASN A 101 -3.53 6.44 -1.61
C ASN A 101 -2.56 5.32 -2.05
N ASP A 102 -2.94 4.04 -1.91
CA ASP A 102 -2.29 2.87 -2.56
C ASP A 102 -2.88 2.55 -3.95
N GLY A 103 -3.82 3.35 -4.45
CA GLY A 103 -4.37 3.28 -5.80
C GLY A 103 -5.56 2.34 -5.99
N PHE A 104 -6.25 1.94 -4.93
CA PHE A 104 -7.50 1.18 -4.97
C PHE A 104 -8.72 2.11 -4.91
N GLU A 105 -9.84 1.70 -5.52
CA GLU A 105 -11.06 2.52 -5.53
C GLU A 105 -11.89 2.35 -4.25
N SER A 106 -11.84 1.15 -3.65
CA SER A 106 -12.62 0.74 -2.49
C SER A 106 -11.80 -0.08 -1.49
N ILE A 107 -12.28 -0.14 -0.24
CA ILE A 107 -11.74 -1.05 0.79
C ILE A 107 -11.87 -2.51 0.35
N THR A 108 -12.98 -2.88 -0.30
CA THR A 108 -13.20 -4.24 -0.80
C THR A 108 -12.13 -4.67 -1.80
N ASP A 109 -11.77 -3.81 -2.75
CA ASP A 109 -10.70 -4.12 -3.73
C ASP A 109 -9.33 -4.25 -3.06
N PHE A 110 -9.07 -3.41 -2.06
CA PHE A 110 -7.85 -3.43 -1.27
C PHE A 110 -7.72 -4.74 -0.48
N LEU A 111 -8.75 -5.11 0.28
CA LEU A 111 -8.77 -6.34 1.07
C LEU A 111 -8.77 -7.59 0.18
N SER A 112 -9.43 -7.55 -0.97
CA SER A 112 -9.38 -8.65 -1.93
C SER A 112 -7.97 -8.86 -2.49
N PHE A 113 -7.21 -7.77 -2.68
CA PHE A 113 -5.81 -7.84 -3.09
C PHE A 113 -4.90 -8.43 -2.00
N PHE A 114 -5.11 -8.04 -0.74
CA PHE A 114 -4.38 -8.54 0.43
C PHE A 114 -5.13 -9.66 1.16
N LYS A 115 -5.80 -10.55 0.42
CA LYS A 115 -6.61 -11.62 0.99
C LYS A 115 -5.79 -12.55 1.89
N GLY A 116 -6.19 -12.67 3.15
CA GLY A 116 -5.50 -13.44 4.18
C GLY A 116 -4.43 -12.63 4.91
N ASP A 117 -3.83 -13.23 5.94
CA ASP A 117 -2.84 -12.54 6.78
C ASP A 117 -1.69 -11.98 5.95
N PHE A 118 -1.34 -10.73 6.24
CA PHE A 118 -0.32 -10.00 5.53
C PHE A 118 0.54 -9.19 6.49
N THR A 119 1.86 -9.27 6.30
CA THR A 119 2.83 -8.40 6.95
C THR A 119 3.71 -7.77 5.88
N GLY A 120 3.88 -6.46 5.95
CA GLY A 120 4.67 -5.74 4.97
C GLY A 120 5.01 -4.34 5.41
N LYS A 121 5.28 -3.50 4.41
CA LYS A 121 5.70 -2.13 4.58
C LYS A 121 4.91 -1.22 3.68
N ILE A 122 4.53 -0.06 4.22
CA ILE A 122 4.09 1.09 3.47
C ILE A 122 5.36 1.85 3.05
N ILE A 123 5.58 2.01 1.74
CA ILE A 123 6.74 2.69 1.17
C ILE A 123 6.26 4.05 0.66
N HIS A 124 6.71 5.12 1.31
CA HIS A 124 6.25 6.48 1.03
C HIS A 124 7.24 7.22 0.13
N TRP A 125 6.72 7.92 -0.87
CA TRP A 125 7.47 8.92 -1.65
C TRP A 125 6.85 10.32 -1.53
N THR A 126 6.03 10.49 -0.49
CA THR A 126 5.44 11.74 -0.02
C THR A 126 5.59 11.80 1.49
N ASP A 127 5.32 12.96 2.10
CA ASP A 127 5.47 13.16 3.55
C ASP A 127 4.30 12.59 4.38
N LEU A 128 3.21 12.16 3.74
CA LEU A 128 2.06 11.59 4.44
C LEU A 128 2.46 10.27 5.12
N LYS A 129 2.09 10.14 6.39
CA LYS A 129 2.17 8.93 7.21
C LYS A 129 0.83 8.69 7.90
N TYR A 130 0.59 7.45 8.29
CA TYR A 130 -0.63 6.97 8.94
C TYR A 130 -0.42 6.66 10.41
#